data_AF-A0A435IGF1-F1
#
_entry.id   AF-A0A435IGF1-F1
#
_cell.length_a   1.000
_cell.length_b   1.000
_cell.length_c   1.000
_cell.angle_alpha   90.00
_cell.angle_beta   90.00
_cell.angle_gamma   90.00
#
_symmetry.space_group_name_H-M   'P 1'
#
loop_
_entity.id
_entity.type
_entity.pdbx_description
1 polymer ?
#
loop_
_entity_poly.entity_id
_entity_poly.type
_entity_poly.pdbx_seq_one_letter_code
_entity_poly.pdbx_strand_id
1 'polypeptide(L)'
;MTKLSISLKSTGKSAGMAALALSLLAGTAAIAKAAEVTDATVAFLMPDQASTRYEQHDYPGFAAEMKKLCPGCKVLYQNADADASRQQQQFNSVISQGAKAIVLDPVDSTAAASLVKLAQSQGIKVIAYDRPIPTAPADFYVSFNNEGIGKAIADSLVEHLKALKVDPATGGVLQINGSPTDAAAGLIKKGIHAGLDNSGYKILAEYDTPRIFGPKRVIWPPAHC
;
A
#
# COMPACT_ATOMS: atom_id res chain seq x y z
N MET A 1 -7.29 -30.17 -34.56
CA MET A 1 -8.61 -30.02 -35.20
C MET A 1 -9.31 -31.37 -35.15
N THR A 2 -10.20 -31.58 -34.19
CA THR A 2 -11.03 -32.79 -34.13
C THR A 2 -12.40 -32.37 -33.62
N LYS A 3 -13.40 -32.45 -34.50
CA LYS A 3 -14.79 -32.05 -34.29
C LYS A 3 -15.46 -33.00 -33.29
N LEU A 4 -16.15 -32.45 -32.29
CA LEU A 4 -17.07 -33.19 -31.44
C LEU A 4 -18.47 -33.09 -32.05
N SER A 5 -18.99 -34.19 -32.56
CA SER A 5 -20.35 -34.30 -33.11
C SER A 5 -21.33 -34.77 -32.02
N ILE A 6 -22.36 -33.97 -31.79
CA ILE A 6 -23.47 -34.28 -30.87
C ILE A 6 -24.51 -35.11 -31.63
N SER A 7 -24.91 -36.25 -31.08
CA SER A 7 -26.05 -37.05 -31.56
C SER A 7 -27.16 -37.02 -30.50
N LEU A 8 -28.23 -36.27 -30.77
CA LEU A 8 -29.48 -36.38 -29.99
C LEU A 8 -30.48 -37.25 -30.77
N LYS A 9 -30.94 -38.31 -30.12
CA LYS A 9 -32.03 -39.16 -30.60
C LYS A 9 -33.36 -38.42 -30.42
N SER A 10 -34.11 -38.33 -31.52
CA SER A 10 -35.48 -37.85 -31.60
C SER A 10 -36.45 -38.98 -31.26
N THR A 11 -37.36 -38.71 -30.32
CA THR A 11 -38.62 -39.44 -30.19
C THR A 11 -39.71 -38.41 -29.93
N GLY A 12 -40.66 -38.31 -30.87
CA GLY A 12 -41.68 -37.28 -30.89
C GLY A 12 -43.07 -37.74 -30.46
N LYS A 13 -43.98 -36.76 -30.56
CA LYS A 13 -45.45 -36.72 -30.34
C LYS A 13 -45.82 -36.41 -28.88
N SER A 14 -46.68 -35.44 -28.56
CA SER A 14 -47.85 -34.93 -29.29
C SER A 14 -48.32 -33.55 -28.81
N ALA A 15 -48.75 -32.73 -29.77
CA ALA A 15 -49.89 -31.80 -29.81
C ALA A 15 -50.36 -31.05 -28.54
N GLY A 16 -50.45 -29.71 -28.64
CA GLY A 16 -51.49 -28.92 -27.97
C GLY A 16 -51.06 -27.54 -27.48
N MET A 17 -51.63 -26.50 -28.10
CA MET A 17 -51.88 -25.15 -27.56
C MET A 17 -50.69 -24.23 -27.26
N ALA A 18 -50.54 -23.20 -28.10
CA ALA A 18 -50.83 -21.80 -27.73
C ALA A 18 -49.94 -20.85 -28.53
N ALA A 19 -50.59 -19.95 -29.27
CA ALA A 19 -49.96 -18.77 -29.83
C ALA A 19 -49.34 -17.92 -28.70
N LEU A 20 -48.06 -17.55 -28.81
CA LEU A 20 -47.58 -16.23 -28.37
C LEU A 20 -46.14 -15.97 -28.83
N ALA A 21 -45.95 -14.77 -29.36
CA ALA A 21 -44.75 -13.96 -29.24
C ALA A 21 -43.50 -14.39 -30.02
N LEU A 22 -43.52 -14.03 -31.31
CA LEU A 22 -42.32 -13.61 -32.04
C LEU A 22 -41.85 -12.25 -31.47
N SER A 23 -41.22 -12.24 -30.30
CA SER A 23 -40.57 -11.04 -29.76
C SER A 23 -39.41 -11.40 -28.84
N LEU A 24 -38.38 -10.54 -28.87
CA LEU A 24 -37.16 -10.54 -28.06
C LEU A 24 -35.94 -11.34 -28.59
N LEU A 25 -35.53 -11.06 -29.83
CA LEU A 25 -34.09 -10.89 -30.12
C LEU A 25 -33.71 -9.42 -29.86
N ALA A 26 -33.62 -9.06 -28.58
CA ALA A 26 -33.04 -7.80 -28.12
C ALA A 26 -32.31 -8.06 -26.78
N GLY A 27 -31.33 -8.97 -26.81
CA GLY A 27 -30.39 -9.15 -25.72
C GLY A 27 -29.33 -8.05 -25.80
N THR A 28 -29.63 -6.90 -25.22
CA THR A 28 -28.68 -5.81 -24.98
C THR A 28 -27.51 -6.31 -24.13
N ALA A 29 -26.35 -6.50 -24.76
CA ALA A 29 -25.07 -6.48 -24.04
C ALA A 29 -24.83 -5.04 -23.58
N ALA A 30 -25.42 -4.69 -22.43
CA ALA A 30 -25.07 -3.47 -21.71
C ALA A 30 -23.64 -3.66 -21.18
N ILE A 31 -22.66 -3.27 -21.97
CA ILE A 31 -21.33 -2.95 -21.46
C ILE A 31 -21.55 -1.78 -20.52
N ALA A 32 -21.52 -2.05 -19.21
CA ALA A 32 -21.53 -1.00 -18.20
C ALA A 32 -20.30 -0.12 -18.45
N LYS A 33 -20.52 0.99 -19.15
CA LYS A 33 -19.52 2.05 -19.29
C LYS A 33 -19.21 2.50 -17.88
N ALA A 34 -17.99 2.26 -17.40
CA ALA A 34 -17.57 2.76 -16.11
C ALA A 34 -17.91 4.26 -16.07
N ALA A 35 -18.71 4.67 -15.09
CA ALA A 35 -19.13 6.05 -14.97
C ALA A 35 -17.87 6.92 -14.92
N GLU A 36 -17.84 7.96 -15.75
CA GLU A 36 -16.77 8.94 -15.72
C GLU A 36 -16.83 9.64 -14.35
N VAL A 37 -15.75 9.54 -13.57
CA VAL A 37 -15.67 10.19 -12.26
C VAL A 37 -15.28 11.64 -12.52
N THR A 38 -16.27 12.52 -12.54
CA THR A 38 -16.05 13.97 -12.57
C THR A 38 -16.24 14.54 -11.16
N ASP A 39 -15.46 15.57 -10.82
CA ASP A 39 -15.66 16.38 -9.61
C ASP A 39 -15.61 15.64 -8.26
N ALA A 40 -14.93 14.50 -8.19
CA ALA A 40 -14.78 13.75 -6.95
C ALA A 40 -13.72 14.37 -6.02
N THR A 41 -13.95 14.25 -4.71
CA THR A 41 -12.93 14.54 -3.71
C THR A 41 -12.10 13.27 -3.45
N VAL A 42 -10.77 13.39 -3.55
CA VAL A 42 -9.81 12.32 -3.23
C VAL A 42 -8.85 12.82 -2.16
N ALA A 43 -8.70 12.05 -1.07
CA ALA A 43 -7.77 12.40 0.01
C ALA A 43 -6.42 11.68 -0.16
N PHE A 44 -5.33 12.38 0.15
CA PHE A 44 -3.97 11.86 0.19
C PHE A 44 -3.39 12.18 1.58
N LEU A 45 -3.33 11.17 2.46
CA LEU A 45 -3.02 11.33 3.88
C LEU A 45 -1.67 10.69 4.21
N MET A 46 -0.66 11.51 4.46
CA MET A 46 0.73 11.10 4.70
C MET A 46 1.08 11.04 6.18
N PRO A 47 2.07 10.20 6.58
CA PRO A 47 2.29 9.88 7.97
C PRO A 47 3.18 10.92 8.68
N ASP A 48 4.21 11.45 8.03
CA ASP A 48 5.22 12.31 8.66
C ASP A 48 5.86 13.31 7.70
N GLN A 49 6.50 14.35 8.26
CA GLN A 49 7.23 15.37 7.50
C GLN A 49 8.76 15.17 7.55
N ALA A 50 9.24 14.20 8.33
CA ALA A 50 10.67 13.90 8.41
C ALA A 50 11.17 13.24 7.11
N SER A 51 10.31 12.44 6.49
CA SER A 51 10.50 11.85 5.18
C SER A 51 10.21 12.90 4.10
N THR A 52 11.24 13.65 3.71
CA THR A 52 11.10 14.81 2.81
C THR A 52 10.46 14.47 1.46
N ARG A 53 10.56 13.21 1.03
CA ARG A 53 9.95 12.72 -0.21
C ARG A 53 8.44 12.99 -0.29
N TYR A 54 7.71 12.88 0.83
CA TYR A 54 6.25 13.03 0.81
C TYR A 54 5.83 14.42 0.34
N GLU A 55 6.50 15.45 0.85
CA GLU A 55 6.25 16.85 0.49
C GLU A 55 6.92 17.25 -0.83
N GLN A 56 8.10 16.70 -1.13
CA GLN A 56 8.91 17.11 -2.28
C GLN A 56 8.54 16.37 -3.58
N HIS A 57 7.99 15.17 -3.48
CA HIS A 57 7.81 14.26 -4.63
C HIS A 57 6.43 13.61 -4.64
N ASP A 58 6.03 12.90 -3.58
CA ASP A 58 4.82 12.08 -3.61
C ASP A 58 3.56 12.94 -3.79
N TYR A 59 3.37 13.97 -2.96
CA TYR A 59 2.21 14.86 -3.10
C TYR A 59 2.23 15.67 -4.40
N PRO A 60 3.32 16.36 -4.78
CA PRO A 60 3.38 17.07 -6.06
C PRO A 60 3.09 16.16 -7.27
N GLY A 61 3.66 14.95 -7.28
CA GLY A 61 3.42 13.95 -8.33
C GLY A 61 1.98 13.47 -8.36
N PHE A 62 1.41 13.12 -7.20
CA PHE A 62 0.02 12.70 -7.07
C PHE A 62 -0.95 13.80 -7.54
N ALA A 63 -0.77 15.04 -7.09
CA ALA A 63 -1.61 16.17 -7.47
C ALA A 63 -1.51 16.47 -8.98
N ALA A 64 -0.30 16.41 -9.55
CA ALA A 64 -0.10 16.62 -10.98
C ALA A 64 -0.80 15.54 -11.82
N GLU A 65 -0.74 14.28 -11.39
CA GLU A 65 -1.40 13.19 -12.11
C GLU A 65 -2.93 13.24 -11.95
N MET A 66 -3.43 13.52 -10.75
CA MET A 66 -4.86 13.76 -10.51
C MET A 66 -5.41 14.88 -11.39
N LYS A 67 -4.67 15.98 -11.58
CA LYS A 67 -5.10 17.07 -12.47
C LYS A 67 -5.22 16.65 -13.94
N LYS A 68 -4.41 15.68 -14.40
CA LYS A 68 -4.50 15.14 -15.76
C LYS A 68 -5.66 14.15 -15.90
N LEU A 69 -5.81 13.26 -14.91
CA LEU A 69 -6.80 12.18 -14.94
C LEU A 69 -8.22 12.68 -14.65
N CYS A 70 -8.37 13.65 -13.75
CA CYS A 70 -9.64 14.24 -13.36
C CYS A 70 -9.45 15.74 -13.04
N PRO A 71 -9.49 16.62 -14.06
CA PRO A 71 -9.29 18.05 -13.88
C PRO A 71 -10.27 18.72 -12.89
N GLY A 72 -11.49 18.18 -12.78
CA GLY A 72 -12.51 18.64 -11.83
C GLY A 72 -12.37 18.08 -10.41
N CYS A 73 -11.55 17.04 -10.22
CA CYS A 73 -11.40 16.41 -8.91
C CYS A 73 -10.64 17.31 -7.93
N LYS A 74 -11.08 17.29 -6.67
CA LYS A 74 -10.41 17.98 -5.57
C LYS A 74 -9.49 17.02 -4.83
N VAL A 75 -8.21 17.36 -4.73
CA VAL A 75 -7.26 16.64 -3.89
C VAL A 75 -7.21 17.28 -2.49
N LEU A 76 -7.45 16.49 -1.45
CA LEU A 76 -7.25 16.88 -0.06
C LEU A 76 -5.96 16.26 0.46
N TYR A 77 -4.92 17.08 0.58
CA TYR A 77 -3.65 16.65 1.16
C TYR A 77 -3.54 17.03 2.62
N GLN A 78 -3.16 16.07 3.47
CA GLN A 78 -2.87 16.31 4.88
C GLN A 78 -1.72 15.41 5.33
N ASN A 79 -0.86 15.94 6.20
CA ASN A 79 0.24 15.19 6.81
C ASN A 79 0.03 15.12 8.32
N ALA A 80 0.19 13.92 8.89
CA ALA A 80 -0.07 13.62 10.28
C ALA A 80 1.10 13.96 11.22
N ASP A 81 2.27 14.33 10.70
CA ASP A 81 3.44 14.71 11.50
C ASP A 81 3.81 13.67 12.58
N ALA A 82 3.79 12.40 12.18
CA ALA A 82 4.02 11.22 13.01
C ALA A 82 3.06 11.09 14.21
N ASP A 83 1.84 11.64 14.12
CA ASP A 83 0.81 11.55 15.15
C ASP A 83 -0.43 10.77 14.63
N ALA A 84 -0.64 9.57 15.17
CA ALA A 84 -1.75 8.71 14.78
C ALA A 84 -3.13 9.27 15.16
N SER A 85 -3.22 10.02 16.26
CA SER A 85 -4.47 10.69 16.68
C SER A 85 -4.82 11.81 15.71
N ARG A 86 -3.80 12.60 15.31
CA ARG A 86 -3.96 13.59 14.25
C ARG A 86 -4.37 12.94 12.94
N GLN A 87 -3.76 11.83 12.55
CA GLN A 87 -4.13 11.12 11.32
C GLN A 87 -5.59 10.64 11.36
N GLN A 88 -6.07 10.15 12.51
CA GLN A 88 -7.47 9.78 12.69
C GLN A 88 -8.41 10.98 12.53
N GLN A 89 -8.08 12.13 13.10
CA GLN A 89 -8.86 13.36 12.94
C GLN A 89 -8.91 13.83 11.48
N GLN A 90 -7.77 13.78 10.80
CA GLN A 90 -7.62 14.07 9.38
C GLN A 90 -8.48 13.14 8.52
N PHE A 91 -8.45 11.84 8.80
CA PHE A 91 -9.25 10.83 8.13
C PHE A 91 -10.76 11.09 8.27
N ASN A 92 -11.23 11.35 9.49
CA ASN A 92 -12.63 11.71 9.74
C ASN A 92 -13.04 13.01 9.04
N SER A 93 -12.13 13.99 8.99
CA SER A 93 -12.35 15.26 8.31
C SER A 93 -12.55 15.06 6.80
N VAL A 94 -11.72 14.25 6.13
CA VAL A 94 -11.86 14.03 4.69
C VAL A 94 -13.11 13.22 4.34
N ILE A 95 -13.54 12.28 5.19
CA ILE A 95 -14.84 11.61 5.07
C ILE A 95 -15.97 12.64 5.11
N SER A 96 -15.94 13.55 6.09
CA SER A 96 -16.96 14.59 6.26
C SER A 96 -16.98 15.58 5.09
N GLN A 97 -15.82 15.81 4.45
CA GLN A 97 -15.68 16.61 3.24
C GLN A 97 -16.08 15.85 1.95
N GLY A 98 -16.63 14.64 2.07
CA GLY A 98 -17.19 13.90 0.95
C GLY A 98 -16.16 13.17 0.10
N ALA A 99 -14.99 12.83 0.64
CA ALA A 99 -13.99 12.02 -0.06
C ALA A 99 -14.62 10.71 -0.58
N LYS A 100 -14.38 10.39 -1.85
CA LYS A 100 -14.83 9.15 -2.50
C LYS A 100 -13.74 8.07 -2.52
N ALA A 101 -12.49 8.51 -2.45
CA ALA A 101 -11.33 7.67 -2.23
C ALA A 101 -10.38 8.33 -1.22
N ILE A 102 -9.76 7.52 -0.39
CA ILE A 102 -8.73 7.93 0.58
C ILE A 102 -7.49 7.08 0.32
N VAL A 103 -6.42 7.73 -0.11
CA VAL A 103 -5.09 7.15 -0.17
C VAL A 103 -4.43 7.44 1.17
N LEU A 104 -4.11 6.39 1.91
CA LEU A 104 -3.62 6.44 3.28
C LEU A 104 -2.26 5.77 3.38
N ASP A 105 -1.27 6.53 3.83
CA ASP A 105 -0.01 6.01 4.33
C ASP A 105 -0.02 6.12 5.87
N PRO A 106 -0.24 5.01 6.60
CA PRO A 106 -0.53 5.04 8.03
C PRO A 106 0.68 5.38 8.92
N VAL A 107 0.45 6.22 9.94
CA VAL A 107 1.41 6.40 11.06
C VAL A 107 1.53 5.11 11.88
N ASP A 108 0.39 4.44 12.08
CA ASP A 108 0.28 3.15 12.79
C ASP A 108 -0.61 2.21 11.97
N SER A 109 -0.03 1.12 11.46
CA SER A 109 -0.71 0.14 10.63
C SER A 109 -1.82 -0.62 11.37
N THR A 110 -1.74 -0.74 12.68
CA THR A 110 -2.77 -1.41 13.49
C THR A 110 -3.95 -0.47 13.74
N ALA A 111 -3.69 0.78 14.12
CA ALA A 111 -4.73 1.77 14.34
C ALA A 111 -5.53 2.07 13.05
N ALA A 112 -4.84 2.12 11.91
CA ALA A 112 -5.42 2.35 10.60
C ALA A 112 -6.47 1.31 10.19
N ALA A 113 -6.42 0.09 10.74
CA ALA A 113 -7.38 -0.96 10.44
C ALA A 113 -8.84 -0.55 10.75
N SER A 114 -9.04 0.22 11.81
CA SER A 114 -10.37 0.76 12.17
C SER A 114 -10.85 1.83 11.18
N LEU A 115 -9.93 2.66 10.68
CA LEU A 115 -10.21 3.72 9.70
C LEU A 115 -10.60 3.14 8.35
N VAL A 116 -9.89 2.11 7.89
CA VAL A 116 -10.21 1.38 6.66
C VAL A 116 -11.64 0.85 6.70
N LYS A 117 -12.00 0.14 7.79
CA LYS A 117 -13.35 -0.42 7.98
C LYS A 117 -14.42 0.67 8.00
N LEU A 118 -14.15 1.80 8.66
CA LEU A 118 -15.06 2.94 8.73
C LEU A 118 -15.35 3.51 7.33
N ALA A 119 -14.32 3.81 6.54
CA ALA A 119 -14.48 4.34 5.19
C ALA A 119 -15.22 3.35 4.26
N GLN A 120 -14.82 2.08 4.28
CA GLN A 120 -15.46 1.04 3.47
C GLN A 120 -16.93 0.85 3.81
N SER A 121 -17.32 0.95 5.09
CA SER A 121 -18.73 0.89 5.51
C SER A 121 -19.59 2.02 4.94
N GLN A 122 -18.96 3.12 4.51
CA GLN A 122 -19.60 4.27 3.87
C GLN A 122 -19.45 4.26 2.33
N GLY A 123 -18.95 3.16 1.77
CA GLY A 123 -18.70 3.03 0.34
C GLY A 123 -17.50 3.84 -0.17
N ILE A 124 -16.65 4.36 0.71
CA ILE A 124 -15.44 5.10 0.37
C ILE A 124 -14.30 4.10 0.15
N LYS A 125 -13.60 4.23 -0.98
CA LYS A 125 -12.47 3.36 -1.31
C LYS A 125 -11.23 3.76 -0.54
N VAL A 126 -10.52 2.79 0.01
CA VAL A 126 -9.25 3.04 0.70
C VAL A 126 -8.10 2.37 -0.04
N ILE A 127 -7.05 3.13 -0.30
CA ILE A 127 -5.81 2.66 -0.90
C ILE A 127 -4.73 2.78 0.17
N ALA A 128 -4.20 1.66 0.64
CA ALA A 128 -2.99 1.68 1.46
C ALA A 128 -1.81 2.06 0.56
N TYR A 129 -1.06 3.07 0.95
CA TYR A 129 0.08 3.59 0.19
C TYR A 129 1.34 3.48 1.03
N ASP A 130 2.44 2.99 0.42
CA ASP A 130 3.75 2.77 1.05
C ASP A 130 3.72 1.74 2.19
N ARG A 131 3.01 2.02 3.29
CA ARG A 131 2.92 1.17 4.48
C ARG A 131 1.67 0.30 4.46
N PRO A 132 1.80 -1.04 4.60
CA PRO A 132 0.67 -1.95 4.56
C PRO A 132 -0.17 -1.87 5.84
N ILE A 133 -1.42 -2.35 5.76
CA ILE A 133 -2.38 -2.46 6.88
C ILE A 133 -2.77 -3.95 7.02
N PRO A 134 -1.96 -4.80 7.68
CA PRO A 134 -2.12 -6.25 7.59
C PRO A 134 -3.41 -6.79 8.23
N THR A 135 -3.95 -6.09 9.23
CA THR A 135 -5.08 -6.54 10.04
C THR A 135 -6.44 -6.11 9.49
N ALA A 136 -6.47 -5.31 8.43
CA ALA A 136 -7.67 -4.99 7.67
C ALA A 136 -7.31 -4.64 6.22
N PRO A 137 -7.75 -5.45 5.23
CA PRO A 137 -7.39 -5.19 3.84
C PRO A 137 -8.04 -3.89 3.35
N ALA A 138 -7.19 -2.97 2.90
CA ALA A 138 -7.61 -1.85 2.05
C ALA A 138 -8.12 -2.39 0.70
N ASP A 139 -8.86 -1.57 -0.05
CA ASP A 139 -9.34 -1.97 -1.39
C ASP A 139 -8.17 -2.19 -2.36
N PHE A 140 -7.08 -1.44 -2.18
CA PHE A 140 -5.83 -1.60 -2.92
C PHE A 140 -4.63 -1.34 -2.01
N TYR A 141 -3.48 -1.90 -2.38
CA TYR A 141 -2.19 -1.60 -1.76
C TYR A 141 -1.18 -1.24 -2.85
N VAL A 142 -0.55 -0.07 -2.72
CA VAL A 142 0.47 0.43 -3.66
C VAL A 142 1.74 0.69 -2.87
N SER A 143 2.77 -0.10 -3.14
CA SER A 143 4.07 0.00 -2.48
C SER A 143 5.15 -0.76 -3.26
N PHE A 144 6.31 -0.91 -2.65
CA PHE A 144 7.45 -1.67 -3.11
C PHE A 144 7.50 -3.08 -2.49
N ASN A 145 8.42 -3.91 -2.98
CA ASN A 145 8.81 -5.13 -2.27
C ASN A 145 9.70 -4.78 -1.08
N ASN A 146 9.10 -4.49 0.08
CA ASN A 146 9.80 -4.04 1.29
C ASN A 146 10.85 -5.05 1.80
N GLU A 147 10.55 -6.35 1.77
CA GLU A 147 11.54 -7.39 2.13
C GLU A 147 12.71 -7.39 1.13
N GLY A 148 12.41 -7.25 -0.17
CA GLY A 148 13.42 -7.14 -1.21
C GLY A 148 14.33 -5.92 -1.06
N ILE A 149 13.76 -4.76 -0.69
CA ILE A 149 14.53 -3.54 -0.39
C ILE A 149 15.49 -3.80 0.78
N GLY A 150 14.98 -4.36 1.89
CA GLY A 150 15.81 -4.68 3.04
C GLY A 150 16.96 -5.62 2.69
N LYS A 151 16.67 -6.66 1.89
CA LYS A 151 17.70 -7.59 1.44
C LYS A 151 18.74 -6.91 0.57
N ALA A 152 18.33 -6.08 -0.39
CA ALA A 152 19.25 -5.38 -1.27
C ALA A 152 20.18 -4.42 -0.51
N ILE A 153 19.66 -3.74 0.53
CA ILE A 153 20.47 -2.90 1.43
C ILE A 153 21.54 -3.74 2.14
N ALA A 154 21.15 -4.88 2.73
CA ALA A 154 22.07 -5.76 3.42
C ALA A 154 23.12 -6.37 2.49
N ASP A 155 22.70 -6.86 1.32
CA ASP A 155 23.60 -7.42 0.30
C ASP A 155 24.66 -6.39 -0.12
N SER A 156 24.24 -5.15 -0.41
CA SER A 156 25.16 -4.07 -0.78
C SER A 156 26.16 -3.72 0.34
N LEU A 157 25.71 -3.71 1.60
CA LEU A 157 26.58 -3.48 2.75
C LEU A 157 27.61 -4.60 2.89
N VAL A 158 27.18 -5.86 2.82
CA VAL A 158 28.05 -7.03 2.92
C VAL A 158 29.11 -7.03 1.82
N GLU A 159 28.74 -6.73 0.58
CA GLU A 159 29.68 -6.58 -0.53
C GLU A 159 30.74 -5.53 -0.22
N HIS A 160 30.32 -4.38 0.31
CA HIS A 160 31.24 -3.30 0.66
C HIS A 160 32.19 -3.66 1.82
N LEU A 161 31.68 -4.30 2.88
CA LEU A 161 32.50 -4.76 4.00
C LEU A 161 33.57 -5.76 3.56
N LYS A 162 33.22 -6.69 2.66
CA LYS A 162 34.16 -7.65 2.06
C LYS A 162 35.22 -6.94 1.21
N ALA A 163 34.82 -5.97 0.38
CA ALA A 163 35.76 -5.19 -0.42
C ALA A 163 36.77 -4.42 0.44
N LEU A 164 36.31 -3.90 1.59
CA LEU A 164 37.14 -3.25 2.60
C LEU A 164 37.95 -4.22 3.46
N LYS A 165 37.75 -5.54 3.30
CA LYS A 165 38.39 -6.60 4.09
C LYS A 165 38.14 -6.45 5.60
N VAL A 166 36.94 -6.01 5.99
CA VAL A 166 36.54 -5.98 7.40
C VAL A 166 36.42 -7.41 7.90
N ASP A 167 37.22 -7.77 8.90
CA ASP A 167 37.20 -9.11 9.49
C ASP A 167 35.87 -9.36 10.22
N PRO A 168 35.06 -10.35 9.80
CA PRO A 168 33.79 -10.66 10.47
C PRO A 168 33.94 -11.19 11.91
N ALA A 169 35.14 -11.65 12.30
CA ALA A 169 35.39 -12.09 13.68
C ALA A 169 35.45 -10.90 14.67
N THR A 170 35.88 -9.74 14.19
CA THR A 170 36.06 -8.51 15.00
C THR A 170 35.07 -7.40 14.63
N GLY A 171 34.44 -7.47 13.45
CA GLY A 171 33.43 -6.55 12.96
C GLY A 171 32.01 -7.11 12.96
N GLY A 172 31.03 -6.23 12.73
CA GLY A 172 29.62 -6.60 12.61
C GLY A 172 28.74 -5.40 12.29
N VAL A 173 27.43 -5.61 12.27
CA VAL A 173 26.44 -4.61 11.85
C VAL A 173 25.66 -4.11 13.05
N LEU A 174 25.58 -2.78 13.20
CA LEU A 174 24.60 -2.13 14.07
C LEU A 174 23.38 -1.79 13.21
N GLN A 175 22.22 -2.31 13.57
CA GLN A 175 20.98 -2.09 12.81
C GLN A 175 20.04 -1.15 13.56
N ILE A 176 19.63 -0.07 12.91
CA ILE A 176 18.64 0.88 13.43
C ILE A 176 17.44 0.86 12.48
N ASN A 177 16.30 0.38 12.96
CA ASN A 177 15.09 0.21 12.18
C ASN A 177 14.13 1.39 12.36
N GLY A 178 13.08 1.42 11.53
CA GLY A 178 11.95 2.34 11.70
C GLY A 178 11.08 2.05 12.92
N SER A 179 9.89 2.65 12.94
CA SER A 179 8.94 2.44 14.04
C SER A 179 8.39 1.02 14.06
N PRO A 180 8.24 0.38 15.24
CA PRO A 180 7.52 -0.90 15.36
C PRO A 180 6.04 -0.83 14.94
N THR A 181 5.44 0.36 14.93
CA THR A 181 4.04 0.57 14.51
C THR A 181 3.89 0.70 12.99
N ASP A 182 5.00 0.86 12.27
CA ASP A 182 5.06 0.84 10.82
C ASP A 182 5.31 -0.60 10.33
N ALA A 183 4.30 -1.19 9.69
CA ALA A 183 4.42 -2.54 9.17
C ALA A 183 5.45 -2.66 8.03
N ALA A 184 5.73 -1.59 7.26
CA ALA A 184 6.77 -1.61 6.23
C ALA A 184 8.17 -1.69 6.84
N ALA A 185 8.44 -0.94 7.93
CA ALA A 185 9.70 -1.03 8.66
C ALA A 185 9.97 -2.48 9.14
N GLY A 186 8.94 -3.19 9.62
CA GLY A 186 9.06 -4.60 9.98
C GLY A 186 9.44 -5.51 8.79
N LEU A 187 8.88 -5.27 7.60
CA LEU A 187 9.21 -6.02 6.39
C LEU A 187 10.64 -5.72 5.90
N ILE A 188 11.06 -4.46 5.94
CA ILE A 188 12.44 -4.07 5.58
C ILE A 188 13.43 -4.70 6.56
N LYS A 189 13.16 -4.64 7.86
CA LYS A 189 13.95 -5.29 8.91
C LYS A 189 14.15 -6.79 8.64
N LYS A 190 13.07 -7.49 8.31
CA LYS A 190 13.11 -8.90 7.92
C LYS A 190 13.97 -9.14 6.67
N GLY A 191 13.86 -8.26 5.67
CA GLY A 191 14.71 -8.30 4.48
C GLY A 191 16.20 -8.13 4.80
N ILE A 192 16.54 -7.19 5.69
CA ILE A 192 17.92 -6.96 6.13
C ILE A 192 18.48 -8.22 6.81
N HIS A 193 17.72 -8.84 7.72
CA HIS A 193 18.10 -10.10 8.36
C HIS A 193 18.41 -11.17 7.31
N ALA A 194 17.52 -11.36 6.33
CA ALA A 194 17.72 -12.34 5.27
C ALA A 194 18.96 -12.08 4.39
N GLY A 195 19.39 -10.83 4.21
CA GLY A 195 20.61 -10.49 3.49
C GLY A 195 21.89 -10.66 4.33
N LEU A 196 21.78 -10.51 5.65
CA LEU A 196 22.89 -10.76 6.58
C LEU A 196 23.05 -12.24 6.92
N ASP A 197 22.00 -13.04 6.81
CA ASP A 197 22.05 -14.49 7.01
C ASP A 197 23.13 -15.12 6.12
N ASN A 198 24.01 -15.91 6.73
CA ASN A 198 25.15 -16.57 6.07
C ASN A 198 26.18 -15.62 5.44
N SER A 199 26.10 -14.30 5.67
CA SER A 199 27.07 -13.33 5.15
C SER A 199 28.45 -13.42 5.82
N GLY A 200 28.48 -13.98 7.03
CA GLY A 200 29.62 -13.98 7.95
C GLY A 200 29.60 -12.82 8.95
N TYR A 201 28.87 -11.73 8.66
CA TYR A 201 28.74 -10.59 9.56
C TYR A 201 27.53 -10.74 10.48
N LYS A 202 27.77 -10.67 11.79
CA LYS A 202 26.72 -10.70 12.81
C LYS A 202 26.11 -9.32 13.04
N ILE A 203 24.85 -9.28 13.42
CA ILE A 203 24.23 -8.09 14.00
C ILE A 203 24.72 -7.97 15.45
N LEU A 204 25.43 -6.87 15.76
CA LEU A 204 26.01 -6.62 17.09
C LEU A 204 24.96 -6.08 18.05
N ALA A 205 24.12 -5.19 17.56
CA ALA A 205 22.96 -4.69 18.26
C ALA A 205 21.91 -4.21 17.25
N GLU A 206 20.66 -4.24 17.71
CA GLU A 206 19.51 -3.86 16.93
C GLU A 206 18.57 -3.00 17.77
N TYR A 207 18.11 -1.89 17.19
CA TYR A 207 17.20 -0.96 17.84
C TYR A 207 16.10 -0.54 16.87
N ASP A 208 14.88 -0.45 17.37
CA ASP A 208 13.77 0.15 16.63
C ASP A 208 13.63 1.63 17.04
N THR A 209 13.06 2.46 16.16
CA THR A 209 12.87 3.90 16.41
C THR A 209 11.38 4.24 16.54
N PRO A 210 10.81 4.24 17.76
CA PRO A 210 9.36 4.43 17.97
C PRO A 210 8.82 5.77 17.47
N ARG A 211 9.71 6.73 17.23
CA ARG A 211 9.38 8.02 16.63
C ARG A 211 10.37 8.31 15.52
N ILE A 212 9.85 8.61 14.33
CA ILE A 212 10.67 9.12 13.23
C ILE A 212 11.09 10.54 13.61
N PHE A 213 12.39 10.72 13.84
CA PHE A 213 12.93 12.02 14.11
C PHE A 213 13.32 12.70 12.78
N GLY A 214 13.02 14.00 12.65
CA GLY A 214 13.59 14.80 11.57
C GLY A 214 15.13 14.74 11.54
N PRO A 215 15.76 15.19 10.44
CA PRO A 215 17.15 14.89 10.07
C PRO A 215 18.24 15.27 11.09
N LYS A 216 17.91 15.98 12.18
CA LYS A 216 18.85 16.44 13.21
C LYS A 216 18.88 15.59 14.49
N ARG A 217 18.13 14.49 14.58
CA ARG A 217 17.88 13.79 15.87
C ARG A 217 18.18 12.28 15.88
N VAL A 218 18.99 11.78 14.95
CA VAL A 218 19.62 10.45 15.15
C VAL A 218 20.76 10.63 16.15
N ILE A 219 20.45 10.49 17.45
CA ILE A 219 21.45 10.42 18.50
C ILE A 219 21.96 8.99 18.52
N TRP A 220 23.19 8.79 18.03
CA TRP A 220 23.87 7.51 18.14
C TRP A 220 24.01 7.15 19.63
N PRO A 221 23.61 5.94 20.08
CA PRO A 221 23.99 5.50 21.41
C PRO A 221 25.53 5.52 21.51
N PRO A 222 26.09 5.85 22.69
CA PRO A 222 27.54 5.86 22.84
C PRO A 222 28.11 4.51 22.43
N ALA A 223 29.02 4.53 21.45
CA ALA A 223 29.74 3.35 21.03
C ALA A 223 30.62 2.90 22.21
N HIS A 224 30.15 1.92 22.97
CA HIS A 224 31.00 1.20 23.91
C HIS A 224 31.76 0.16 23.09
N CYS A 225 32.92 0.58 22.57
CA CYS A 225 33.99 -0.31 22.14
C CYS A 225 34.70 -0.92 23.35
#